data_AF-A0AAQ4QSA4-F1
#
_entry.id   AF-A0AAQ4QSA4-F1
#
_cell.length_a   1.000
_cell.length_b   1.000
_cell.length_c   1.000
_cell.angle_alpha   90.00
_cell.angle_beta   90.00
_cell.angle_gamma   90.00
#
_symmetry.space_group_name_H-M   'P 1'
#
loop_
_entity.id
_entity.type
_entity.pdbx_description
1 polymer ?
#
loop_
_entity_poly.entity_id
_entity_poly.type
_entity_poly.pdbx_seq_one_letter_code
_entity_poly.pdbx_strand_id
1 'polypeptide(L)'
;MGHTLFGALGLFSLNILLYCGHAQGVPQSVLTVSPSWTSPGDSVTLTCSVKPPSAGWRFFWYKAVPDMSRYSYYTYELLAGGTTGTEQDSYILHGQTHTAGYQCRAGRGDPVSYNQYSYVKFVWSGGVNPAASLTVSPHRLQHFSTESLSLICEGNSAEWRVMKADEDGDVL
;
A
#
# COMPACT_ATOMS: atom_id res chain seq x y z
N MET A 1 -11.28 -71.34 -1.57
CA MET A 1 -12.17 -70.17 -1.71
C MET A 1 -11.51 -68.99 -1.00
N GLY A 2 -11.14 -67.95 -1.77
CA GLY A 2 -10.95 -66.56 -1.34
C GLY A 2 -9.95 -66.24 -0.22
N HIS A 3 -8.68 -66.05 -0.55
CA HIS A 3 -7.75 -65.28 0.27
C HIS A 3 -7.74 -63.81 -0.17
N THR A 4 -7.93 -62.92 0.81
CA THR A 4 -7.42 -61.54 0.90
C THR A 4 -7.63 -60.60 -0.29
N LEU A 5 -8.71 -59.80 -0.24
CA LEU A 5 -8.82 -58.56 -1.01
C LEU A 5 -9.54 -57.47 -0.19
N PHE A 6 -8.93 -57.06 0.94
CA PHE A 6 -9.38 -55.91 1.72
C PHE A 6 -8.16 -55.16 2.24
N GLY A 7 -7.38 -54.57 1.33
CA GLY A 7 -6.14 -53.87 1.70
C GLY A 7 -5.64 -52.82 0.72
N ALA A 8 -6.39 -52.53 -0.35
CA ALA A 8 -5.91 -51.63 -1.40
C ALA A 8 -6.77 -50.36 -1.61
N LEU A 9 -7.93 -50.21 -0.96
CA LEU A 9 -8.77 -49.02 -1.17
C LEU A 9 -8.57 -47.91 -0.11
N GLY A 10 -7.93 -48.21 1.02
CA GLY A 10 -7.64 -47.23 2.07
C GLY A 10 -6.39 -46.37 1.85
N LEU A 11 -5.41 -46.88 1.08
CA LEU A 11 -4.10 -46.22 0.87
C LEU A 11 -4.04 -45.34 -0.39
N PHE A 12 -4.93 -45.53 -1.36
CA PHE A 12 -5.05 -44.63 -2.52
C PHE A 12 -5.76 -43.32 -2.17
N SER A 13 -6.65 -43.31 -1.17
CA SER A 13 -7.35 -42.09 -0.73
C SER A 13 -6.45 -41.16 0.10
N LEU A 14 -5.41 -41.68 0.76
CA LEU A 14 -4.48 -40.88 1.56
C LEU A 14 -3.33 -40.26 0.74
N ASN A 15 -3.01 -40.83 -0.44
CA ASN A 15 -1.95 -40.33 -1.32
C ASN A 15 -2.38 -39.15 -2.21
N ILE A 16 -3.69 -38.93 -2.42
CA ILE A 16 -4.20 -37.78 -3.20
C ILE A 16 -4.13 -36.46 -2.39
N LEU A 17 -4.12 -36.53 -1.06
CA LEU A 17 -4.00 -35.34 -0.20
C LEU A 17 -2.56 -34.82 -0.05
N LEU A 18 -1.56 -35.61 -0.45
CA LEU A 18 -0.13 -35.26 -0.30
C LEU A 18 0.44 -34.48 -1.50
N TYR A 19 -0.33 -34.28 -2.58
CA TYR A 19 0.13 -33.62 -3.81
C TYR A 19 -0.44 -32.22 -4.08
N CYS A 20 -1.20 -31.63 -3.15
CA CYS A 20 -1.47 -30.20 -3.19
C CYS A 20 -0.52 -29.48 -2.23
N GLY A 21 0.77 -29.45 -2.60
CA GLY A 21 1.64 -28.36 -2.19
C GLY A 21 1.05 -27.07 -2.76
N HIS A 22 0.12 -26.45 -2.01
CA HIS A 22 -0.32 -25.11 -2.31
C HIS A 22 0.92 -24.24 -2.30
N ALA A 23 1.36 -23.79 -3.47
CA ALA A 23 2.27 -22.66 -3.58
C ALA A 23 1.50 -21.43 -3.04
N GLN A 24 1.44 -21.30 -1.72
CA GLN A 24 0.90 -20.12 -1.06
C GLN A 24 1.96 -19.04 -1.29
N GLY A 25 1.74 -18.20 -2.30
CA GLY A 25 2.54 -17.00 -2.49
C GLY A 25 2.60 -16.22 -1.18
N VAL A 26 3.72 -15.52 -0.94
CA VAL A 26 3.88 -14.70 0.26
C VAL A 26 2.69 -13.75 0.38
N PRO A 27 1.95 -13.74 1.50
CA PRO A 27 0.78 -12.88 1.63
C PRO A 27 1.12 -11.41 1.38
N GLN A 28 0.17 -10.66 0.81
CA GLN A 28 0.36 -9.25 0.49
C GLN A 28 -0.48 -8.37 1.41
N SER A 29 0.14 -7.33 1.97
CA SER A 29 -0.59 -6.27 2.69
C SER A 29 -1.33 -5.35 1.71
N VAL A 30 -2.52 -4.88 2.09
CA VAL A 30 -3.32 -3.94 1.30
C VAL A 30 -3.71 -2.79 2.22
N LEU A 31 -3.27 -1.59 1.85
CA LEU A 31 -3.54 -0.35 2.57
C LEU A 31 -4.74 0.35 1.95
N THR A 32 -5.66 0.80 2.81
CA THR A 32 -6.75 1.72 2.48
C THR A 32 -6.69 2.94 3.37
N VAL A 33 -7.25 4.06 2.90
CA VAL A 33 -7.19 5.37 3.55
C VAL A 33 -8.59 5.96 3.57
N SER A 34 -9.02 6.48 4.72
CA SER A 34 -10.32 7.12 4.85
C SER A 34 -10.33 8.27 5.87
N PRO A 35 -10.82 9.47 5.48
CA PRO A 35 -11.02 9.92 4.10
C PRO A 35 -9.66 10.15 3.38
N SER A 36 -9.62 10.01 2.05
CA SER A 36 -8.40 10.25 1.26
C SER A 36 -8.07 11.73 1.07
N TRP A 37 -9.08 12.60 1.14
CA TRP A 37 -8.96 14.05 0.99
C TRP A 37 -9.53 14.76 2.22
N THR A 38 -8.71 15.60 2.85
CA THR A 38 -9.08 16.27 4.11
C THR A 38 -8.66 17.72 4.16
N SER A 39 -9.30 18.50 5.02
CA SER A 39 -8.81 19.83 5.37
C SER A 39 -7.52 19.70 6.19
N PRO A 40 -6.61 20.68 6.14
CA PRO A 40 -5.39 20.65 6.93
C PRO A 40 -5.71 20.48 8.42
N GLY A 41 -5.07 19.50 9.05
CA GLY A 41 -5.24 19.22 10.48
C GLY A 41 -6.33 18.19 10.82
N ASP A 42 -7.19 17.82 9.88
CA ASP A 42 -8.17 16.74 10.09
C ASP A 42 -7.48 15.39 10.33
N SER A 43 -8.19 14.48 11.00
CA SER A 43 -7.72 13.12 11.23
C SER A 43 -8.02 12.20 10.06
N VAL A 44 -7.07 11.32 9.73
CA VAL A 44 -7.23 10.30 8.68
C VAL A 44 -6.96 8.92 9.25
N THR A 45 -7.80 7.95 8.88
CA THR A 45 -7.64 6.55 9.29
C THR A 45 -6.98 5.77 8.15
N LEU A 46 -5.84 5.15 8.46
CA LEU A 46 -5.21 4.13 7.65
C LEU A 46 -5.73 2.76 8.09
N THR A 47 -6.07 1.88 7.16
CA THR A 47 -6.47 0.49 7.46
C THR A 47 -5.64 -0.48 6.61
N CYS A 48 -5.12 -1.53 7.22
CA CYS A 48 -4.27 -2.53 6.57
C CYS A 48 -4.93 -3.90 6.65
N SER A 49 -5.00 -4.60 5.53
CA SER A 49 -5.47 -5.99 5.47
C SER A 49 -4.42 -6.89 4.83
N VAL A 50 -4.52 -8.21 5.02
CA VAL A 50 -3.63 -9.19 4.39
C VAL A 50 -4.43 -10.05 3.42
N LYS A 51 -3.94 -10.22 2.20
CA LYS A 51 -4.51 -11.12 1.18
C LYS A 51 -3.59 -12.33 0.95
N PRO A 52 -4.11 -13.58 1.05
CA PRO A 52 -5.45 -13.94 1.50
C PRO A 52 -5.68 -13.66 3.00
N PRO A 53 -6.94 -13.41 3.44
CA PRO A 53 -7.25 -13.11 4.83
C PRO A 53 -6.80 -14.23 5.78
N SER A 54 -6.13 -13.84 6.87
CA SER A 54 -5.66 -14.75 7.91
C SER A 54 -5.47 -14.00 9.24
N ALA A 55 -5.47 -14.72 10.35
CA ALA A 55 -5.35 -14.15 11.70
C ALA A 55 -3.91 -14.17 12.24
N GLY A 56 -3.68 -13.47 13.35
CA GLY A 56 -2.41 -13.47 14.08
C GLY A 56 -1.34 -12.53 13.50
N TRP A 57 -1.76 -11.49 12.76
CA TRP A 57 -0.85 -10.48 12.22
C TRP A 57 -0.64 -9.33 13.20
N ARG A 58 0.58 -8.82 13.20
CA ARG A 58 0.93 -7.51 13.73
C ARG A 58 1.22 -6.58 12.57
N PHE A 59 0.62 -5.41 12.58
CA PHE A 59 0.74 -4.39 11.55
C PHE A 59 1.79 -3.36 11.91
N PHE A 60 2.59 -3.00 10.90
CA PHE A 60 3.66 -2.03 10.95
C PHE A 60 3.33 -0.94 9.94
N TRP A 61 3.45 0.31 10.37
CA TRP A 61 3.02 1.48 9.61
C TRP A 61 4.20 2.37 9.27
N TYR A 62 4.29 2.77 8.01
CA TYR A 62 5.41 3.53 7.48
C TYR A 62 4.89 4.78 6.78
N LYS A 63 5.61 5.89 6.97
CA LYS A 63 5.53 7.06 6.11
C LYS A 63 6.50 6.88 4.95
N ALA A 64 5.99 6.97 3.72
CA ALA A 64 6.78 6.93 2.51
C ALA A 64 7.21 8.36 2.14
N VAL A 65 8.51 8.63 2.23
CA VAL A 65 9.11 9.93 1.94
C VAL A 65 9.86 9.82 0.61
N PRO A 66 9.48 10.58 -0.43
CA PRO A 66 10.17 10.54 -1.72
C PRO A 66 11.68 10.77 -1.56
N ASP A 67 12.51 9.84 -2.05
CA ASP A 67 13.98 9.95 -2.06
C ASP A 67 14.48 9.89 -3.50
N MET A 68 14.83 11.06 -4.04
CA MET A 68 15.32 11.19 -5.43
C MET A 68 16.82 10.88 -5.57
N SER A 69 17.52 10.55 -4.48
CA SER A 69 18.96 10.27 -4.49
C SER A 69 19.29 8.79 -4.73
N ARG A 70 18.30 7.89 -4.62
CA ARG A 70 18.48 6.43 -4.69
C ARG A 70 17.65 5.82 -5.81
N TYR A 71 18.04 4.61 -6.24
CA TYR A 71 17.24 3.77 -7.15
C TYR A 71 15.84 3.42 -6.60
N SER A 72 15.58 3.64 -5.29
CA SER A 72 14.27 3.51 -4.67
C SER A 72 13.58 4.87 -4.58
N TYR A 73 12.39 5.00 -5.18
CA TYR A 73 11.63 6.25 -5.22
C TYR A 73 11.22 6.78 -3.83
N TYR A 74 11.17 5.92 -2.80
CA TYR A 74 10.79 6.29 -1.43
C TYR A 74 11.78 5.75 -0.38
N THR A 75 11.97 6.52 0.68
CA THR A 75 12.45 6.08 1.99
C THR A 75 11.26 5.85 2.92
N TYR A 76 11.42 4.93 3.88
CA TYR A 76 10.33 4.51 4.76
C TYR A 76 10.68 4.81 6.22
N GLU A 77 9.88 5.66 6.84
CA GLU A 77 10.01 6.03 8.25
C GLU A 77 8.93 5.30 9.06
N LEU A 78 9.32 4.55 10.09
CA LEU A 78 8.37 3.85 10.96
C LEU A 78 7.59 4.88 11.79
N LEU A 79 6.25 4.79 11.78
CA LEU A 79 5.40 5.66 12.59
C LEU A 79 5.51 5.33 14.09
N ALA A 80 5.22 6.34 14.93
CA ALA A 80 5.31 6.21 16.38
C ALA A 80 4.43 5.06 16.92
N GLY A 81 4.97 4.31 17.88
CA GLY A 81 4.30 3.14 18.46
C GLY A 81 4.43 1.84 17.65
N GLY A 82 5.16 1.85 16.52
CA GLY A 82 5.23 0.72 15.58
C GLY A 82 6.38 -0.27 15.73
N THR A 83 7.29 -0.15 16.72
CA THR A 83 8.53 -0.98 16.76
C THR A 83 8.27 -2.48 16.88
N THR A 84 7.24 -2.88 17.62
CA THR A 84 6.82 -4.29 17.76
C THR A 84 5.64 -4.66 16.87
N GLY A 85 5.11 -3.70 16.11
CA GLY A 85 3.82 -3.79 15.43
C GLY A 85 2.63 -3.80 16.41
N THR A 86 1.44 -3.64 15.86
CA THR A 86 0.17 -3.61 16.60
C THR A 86 -0.80 -4.66 16.06
N GLU A 87 -1.63 -5.25 16.91
CA GLU A 87 -2.73 -6.13 16.45
C GLU A 87 -3.88 -5.33 15.82
N GLN A 88 -3.92 -4.01 16.08
CA GLN A 88 -4.89 -3.12 15.45
C GLN A 88 -4.55 -2.96 13.97
N ASP A 89 -5.51 -3.30 13.12
CA ASP A 89 -5.44 -3.18 11.67
C ASP A 89 -5.65 -1.74 11.18
N SER A 90 -5.82 -0.78 12.09
CA SER A 90 -6.01 0.63 11.79
C SER A 90 -5.05 1.54 12.56
N TYR A 91 -4.73 2.69 11.97
CA TYR A 91 -3.88 3.72 12.54
C TYR A 91 -4.45 5.11 12.22
N ILE A 92 -4.61 5.95 13.25
CA ILE A 92 -5.15 7.31 13.09
C ILE A 92 -4.00 8.30 12.99
N LEU A 93 -3.94 9.00 11.87
CA LEU A 93 -3.05 10.14 11.63
C LEU A 93 -3.73 11.41 12.15
N HIS A 94 -3.01 12.16 12.98
CA HIS A 94 -3.49 13.43 13.54
C HIS A 94 -2.66 14.60 13.01
N GLY A 95 -3.31 15.74 12.76
CA GLY A 95 -2.62 17.02 12.55
C GLY A 95 -1.80 17.09 11.26
N GLN A 96 -2.15 16.29 10.25
CA GLN A 96 -1.43 16.30 8.98
C GLN A 96 -1.74 17.58 8.19
N THR A 97 -0.70 18.34 7.86
CA THR A 97 -0.83 19.62 7.12
C THR A 97 -0.34 19.53 5.67
N HIS A 98 0.35 18.45 5.32
CA HIS A 98 0.93 18.25 4.00
C HIS A 98 0.54 16.88 3.43
N THR A 99 0.48 16.78 2.10
CA THR A 99 0.32 15.49 1.43
C THR A 99 1.48 14.57 1.78
N ALA A 100 1.19 13.33 2.16
CA ALA A 100 2.23 12.32 2.43
C ALA A 100 1.77 10.94 2.00
N GLY A 101 2.74 10.12 1.60
CA GLY A 101 2.54 8.70 1.29
C GLY A 101 2.64 7.84 2.54
N TYR A 102 1.85 6.78 2.57
CA TYR A 102 1.85 5.78 3.64
C TYR A 102 1.90 4.37 3.07
N GLN A 103 2.48 3.46 3.85
CA GLN A 103 2.59 2.04 3.51
C GLN A 103 2.42 1.21 4.77
N CYS A 104 1.83 0.01 4.64
CA CYS A 104 1.73 -0.93 5.73
C CYS A 104 2.38 -2.29 5.39
N ARG A 105 2.79 -3.01 6.44
CA ARG A 105 3.30 -4.37 6.37
C ARG A 105 2.77 -5.18 7.54
N ALA A 106 2.52 -6.47 7.34
CA ALA A 106 2.16 -7.39 8.41
C ALA A 106 3.31 -8.34 8.74
N GLY A 107 3.42 -8.73 10.00
CA GLY A 107 4.36 -9.75 10.45
C GLY A 107 3.79 -10.60 11.58
N ARG A 108 4.33 -11.81 11.75
CA ARG A 108 3.91 -12.77 12.80
C ARG A 108 5.06 -13.62 13.31
N GLY A 109 4.93 -14.16 14.52
CA GLY A 109 5.94 -15.01 15.16
C GLY A 109 7.01 -14.24 15.93
N ASP A 110 7.91 -14.98 16.56
CA ASP A 110 9.06 -14.48 17.32
C ASP A 110 10.31 -15.33 16.98
N PRO A 111 11.25 -14.83 16.16
CA PRO A 111 11.32 -13.49 15.58
C PRO A 111 10.25 -13.25 14.50
N VAL A 112 9.91 -11.98 14.27
CA VAL A 112 8.83 -11.59 13.35
C VAL A 112 9.17 -11.97 11.91
N SER A 113 8.34 -12.85 11.32
CA SER A 113 8.33 -13.15 9.90
C SER A 113 7.34 -12.24 9.18
N TYR A 114 7.84 -11.47 8.24
CA TYR A 114 7.07 -10.43 7.56
C TYR A 114 6.53 -10.87 6.20
N ASN A 115 5.39 -10.30 5.83
CA ASN A 115 4.78 -10.45 4.52
C ASN A 115 5.30 -9.41 3.50
N GLN A 116 4.67 -9.30 2.32
CA GLN A 116 4.97 -8.22 1.37
C GLN A 116 4.31 -6.90 1.79
N TYR A 117 5.02 -5.80 1.56
CA TYR A 117 4.48 -4.45 1.76
C TYR A 117 3.23 -4.19 0.92
N SER A 118 2.37 -3.30 1.39
CA SER A 118 1.32 -2.73 0.57
C SER A 118 1.89 -1.81 -0.51
N TYR A 119 1.07 -1.48 -1.50
CA TYR A 119 1.35 -0.28 -2.30
C TYR A 119 1.25 0.97 -1.43
N VAL A 120 1.96 2.02 -1.83
CA VAL A 120 1.92 3.32 -1.16
C VAL A 120 0.58 3.96 -1.48
N LYS A 121 -0.10 4.52 -0.47
CA LYS A 121 -1.30 5.35 -0.67
C LYS A 121 -1.08 6.74 -0.09
N PHE A 122 -1.56 7.76 -0.79
CA PHE A 122 -1.40 9.15 -0.39
C PHE A 122 -2.61 9.66 0.38
N VAL A 123 -2.32 10.39 1.45
CA VAL A 123 -3.30 11.21 2.16
C VAL A 123 -3.13 12.64 1.68
N TRP A 124 -4.18 13.22 1.10
CA TRP A 124 -4.18 14.57 0.57
C TRP A 124 -4.62 15.56 1.65
N SER A 125 -3.81 16.59 1.85
CA SER A 125 -4.17 17.72 2.70
C SER A 125 -4.51 18.90 1.80
N GLY A 126 -5.74 19.41 1.91
CA GLY A 126 -6.24 20.59 1.20
C GLY A 126 -5.65 21.89 1.76
N GLY A 127 -4.33 22.01 1.78
CA GLY A 127 -3.61 23.20 2.22
C GLY A 127 -3.81 24.38 1.29
N VAL A 128 -3.87 25.58 1.88
CA VAL A 128 -3.84 26.87 1.18
C VAL A 128 -2.44 27.05 0.58
N ASN A 129 -2.20 26.40 -0.57
CA ASN A 129 -1.11 26.55 -1.55
C ASN A 129 0.26 27.09 -1.06
N PRO A 130 1.40 26.40 -1.28
CA PRO A 130 2.51 27.13 -1.88
C PRO A 130 2.03 27.59 -3.27
N ALA A 131 2.31 28.83 -3.66
CA ALA A 131 1.81 29.45 -4.89
C ALA A 131 2.34 28.75 -6.15
N ALA A 132 1.82 27.55 -6.42
CA ALA A 132 2.14 26.73 -7.57
C ALA A 132 0.94 26.69 -8.51
N SER A 133 1.16 27.00 -9.77
CA SER A 133 0.18 26.93 -10.85
C SER A 133 0.47 25.71 -11.72
N LEU A 134 -0.59 24.98 -12.08
CA LEU A 134 -0.55 23.91 -13.06
C LEU A 134 -1.18 24.41 -14.37
N THR A 135 -0.43 24.33 -15.45
CA THR A 135 -0.88 24.69 -16.80
C THR A 135 -0.80 23.48 -17.72
N VAL A 136 -1.83 23.28 -18.55
CA VAL A 136 -1.89 22.20 -19.54
C VAL A 136 -1.65 22.77 -20.94
N SER A 137 -0.74 22.16 -21.70
CA SER A 137 -0.47 22.51 -23.10
C SER A 137 -0.67 21.31 -24.03
N PRO A 138 -1.41 21.44 -25.14
CA PRO A 138 -2.08 22.66 -25.62
C PRO A 138 -3.34 23.00 -24.81
N HIS A 139 -3.65 24.27 -24.60
CA HIS A 139 -4.84 24.69 -23.85
C HIS A 139 -6.11 24.51 -24.69
N ARG A 140 -6.85 23.40 -24.49
CA ARG A 140 -8.06 23.07 -25.26
C ARG A 140 -9.17 22.58 -24.33
N LEU A 141 -10.42 22.68 -24.79
CA LEU A 141 -11.59 22.23 -24.02
C LEU A 141 -11.76 20.71 -24.00
N GLN A 142 -11.21 20.01 -24.98
CA GLN A 142 -11.28 18.56 -25.11
C GLN A 142 -9.92 18.02 -25.53
N HIS A 143 -9.56 16.87 -24.95
CA HIS A 143 -8.34 16.13 -25.25
C HIS A 143 -8.70 14.70 -25.63
N PHE A 144 -8.03 14.18 -26.66
CA PHE A 144 -8.21 12.81 -27.11
C PHE A 144 -7.19 11.89 -26.44
N SER A 145 -7.58 10.65 -26.15
CA SER A 145 -6.70 9.67 -25.51
C SER A 145 -5.45 9.31 -26.32
N THR A 146 -5.44 9.59 -27.62
CA THR A 146 -4.30 9.37 -28.53
C THR A 146 -3.36 10.56 -28.62
N GLU A 147 -3.72 11.72 -28.06
CA GLU A 147 -2.89 12.92 -28.07
C GLU A 147 -2.06 13.01 -26.77
N SER A 148 -0.80 13.44 -26.90
CA SER A 148 0.04 13.73 -25.74
C SER A 148 -0.20 15.16 -25.23
N LEU A 149 -0.16 15.33 -23.92
CA LEU A 149 -0.27 16.63 -23.26
C LEU A 149 1.01 16.92 -22.47
N SER A 150 1.37 18.20 -22.41
CA SER A 150 2.43 18.71 -21.54
C SER A 150 1.81 19.36 -20.32
N LEU A 151 2.20 18.91 -19.13
CA LEU A 151 1.83 19.51 -17.86
C LEU A 151 3.01 20.36 -17.36
N ILE A 152 2.75 21.63 -17.10
CA ILE A 152 3.74 22.60 -16.64
C ILE A 152 3.33 23.04 -15.24
N CYS A 153 4.20 22.78 -14.27
CA CYS A 153 4.04 23.30 -12.91
C CYS A 153 5.04 24.44 -12.72
N GLU A 154 4.54 25.59 -12.29
CA GLU A 154 5.36 26.75 -11.93
C GLU A 154 5.03 27.14 -10.51
N GLY A 155 5.99 27.62 -9.73
CA GLY A 155 5.72 28.10 -8.39
C GLY A 155 6.87 28.90 -7.80
N ASN A 156 6.55 29.75 -6.83
CA ASN A 156 7.52 30.70 -6.26
C ASN A 156 8.38 30.13 -5.13
N SER A 157 8.07 28.93 -4.63
CA SER A 157 8.81 28.27 -3.55
C SER A 157 9.75 27.20 -4.11
N ALA A 158 10.87 26.95 -3.44
CA ALA A 158 11.76 25.84 -3.77
C ALA A 158 11.37 24.53 -3.07
N GLU A 159 10.30 24.53 -2.26
CA GLU A 159 9.91 23.38 -1.42
C GLU A 159 8.89 22.44 -2.08
N TRP A 160 8.17 22.89 -3.12
CA TRP A 160 7.23 22.02 -3.82
C TRP A 160 7.97 21.07 -4.77
N ARG A 161 7.36 19.91 -5.01
CA ARG A 161 7.79 18.90 -5.95
C ARG A 161 6.57 18.44 -6.74
N VAL A 162 6.77 18.06 -8.00
CA VAL A 162 5.70 17.54 -8.86
C VAL A 162 5.72 16.03 -8.77
N MET A 163 4.57 15.44 -8.48
CA MET A 163 4.33 14.00 -8.59
C MET A 163 3.14 13.78 -9.52
N LYS A 164 3.24 12.78 -10.39
CA LYS A 164 2.13 12.32 -11.24
C LYS A 164 1.57 11.05 -10.63
N ALA A 165 0.26 10.95 -10.49
CA ALA A 165 -0.41 9.76 -10.00
C ALA A 165 -1.65 9.44 -10.86
N ASP A 166 -2.10 8.19 -10.82
CA ASP A 166 -3.39 7.77 -11.39
C ASP A 166 -4.56 8.05 -10.43
N GLU A 167 -5.78 7.66 -10.84
CA GLU A 167 -7.00 7.85 -10.05
C GLU A 167 -6.99 7.09 -8.72
N ASP A 168 -6.25 5.97 -8.66
CA ASP A 168 -6.07 5.17 -7.46
C ASP A 168 -4.99 5.77 -6.52
N GLY A 169 -4.34 6.86 -6.94
CA GLY A 169 -3.27 7.54 -6.21
C GLY A 169 -1.93 6.81 -6.31
N ASP A 170 -1.77 5.89 -7.26
CA ASP A 170 -0.50 5.22 -7.53
C ASP A 170 0.38 6.14 -8.39
N VAL A 171 1.63 6.32 -7.98
CA VAL A 171 2.55 7.27 -8.61
C VAL A 171 3.14 6.68 -9.88
N LEU A 172 3.10 7.47 -10.97
CA LEU A 172 3.48 7.13 -12.34
C LEU A 172 4.93 7.50 -12.66
#